data_AF-A0A9W9V0H5-F1
#
_entry.id   AF-A0A9W9V0H5-F1
#
_cell.length_a   1.000
_cell.length_b   1.000
_cell.length_c   1.000
_cell.angle_alpha   90.00
_cell.angle_beta   90.00
_cell.angle_gamma   90.00
#
_symmetry.space_group_name_H-M   'P 1'
#
loop_
_entity.id
_entity.type
_entity.pdbx_description
1 polymer ?
#
loop_
_entity_poly.entity_id
_entity_poly.type
_entity_poly.pdbx_seq_one_letter_code
_entity_poly.pdbx_strand_id
1 'polypeptide(L)'
;MASLSVGDIVLCSQIVYRLLAAATVGRRDAPRDIRELDNVLLALNLSLDHLCKVAAVDSSQQNDMDPSAVDIRHNLKFMIQSCRQTLEDLERTTFKYREMMRTSRSTNRSSSSPVSQVSRLKSQWRRFMWDLRGESLASYRKKLETHTAAINLMLNTCIW
;
A
#
# COMPACT_ATOMS: atom_id res chain seq x y z
N MET A 1 -21.20 -15.84 -2.27
CA MET A 1 -20.72 -14.64 -1.55
C MET A 1 -19.28 -14.91 -1.12
N ALA A 2 -18.29 -14.20 -1.67
CA ALA A 2 -16.88 -14.51 -1.43
C ALA A 2 -16.44 -14.03 -0.03
N SER A 3 -15.75 -14.89 0.73
CA SER A 3 -15.12 -14.57 2.01
C SER A 3 -13.95 -13.60 1.84
N LEU A 4 -13.52 -12.96 2.94
CA LEU A 4 -12.21 -12.30 3.04
C LEU A 4 -11.14 -13.37 2.75
N SER A 5 -10.27 -13.14 1.77
CA SER A 5 -9.15 -14.04 1.50
C SER A 5 -7.88 -13.48 2.13
N VAL A 6 -7.10 -14.33 2.79
CA VAL A 6 -5.71 -14.02 3.20
C VAL A 6 -4.90 -13.50 2.00
N GLY A 7 -5.21 -13.98 0.79
CA GLY A 7 -4.61 -13.49 -0.45
C GLY A 7 -4.82 -11.98 -0.71
N ASP A 8 -5.96 -11.42 -0.33
CA ASP A 8 -6.22 -9.97 -0.50
C ASP A 8 -5.34 -9.13 0.44
N ILE A 9 -5.12 -9.60 1.67
CA ILE A 9 -4.25 -8.96 2.67
C ILE A 9 -2.79 -9.02 2.21
N VAL A 10 -2.36 -10.19 1.72
CA VAL A 10 -1.01 -10.39 1.17
C VAL A 10 -0.76 -9.48 -0.03
N LEU A 11 -1.74 -9.37 -0.94
CA LEU A 11 -1.63 -8.49 -2.10
C LEU A 11 -1.49 -7.01 -1.69
N CYS A 12 -2.28 -6.54 -0.71
CA CYS A 12 -2.12 -5.20 -0.16
C CYS A 12 -0.72 -4.98 0.42
N SER A 13 -0.22 -5.94 1.20
CA SER A 13 1.11 -5.91 1.82
C SER A 13 2.22 -5.84 0.75
N GLN A 14 2.07 -6.56 -0.36
CA GLN A 14 3.00 -6.50 -1.48
C GLN A 14 3.00 -5.14 -2.18
N ILE A 15 1.82 -4.52 -2.40
CA ILE A 15 1.74 -3.17 -3.00
C ILE A 15 2.42 -2.17 -2.07
N VAL A 16 2.12 -2.23 -0.76
CA VAL A 16 2.75 -1.38 0.26
C VAL A 16 4.27 -1.55 0.27
N TYR A 17 4.78 -2.78 0.23
CA TYR A 17 6.21 -3.03 0.19
C TYR A 17 6.88 -2.45 -1.05
N ARG A 18 6.26 -2.56 -2.23
CA ARG A 18 6.77 -1.93 -3.46
C ARG A 18 6.81 -0.41 -3.34
N LEU A 19 5.78 0.20 -2.76
CA LEU A 19 5.72 1.64 -2.51
C LEU A 19 6.79 2.08 -1.49
N LEU A 20 6.97 1.34 -0.39
CA LEU A 20 8.01 1.58 0.62
C LEU A 20 9.42 1.45 0.04
N ALA A 21 9.70 0.38 -0.69
CA ALA A 21 10.99 0.19 -1.36
C ALA A 21 11.29 1.31 -2.36
N ALA A 22 10.24 1.93 -2.90
CA ALA A 22 10.38 3.04 -3.81
C ALA A 22 10.55 4.39 -3.03
N ALA A 23 9.88 4.56 -1.89
CA ALA A 23 9.92 5.77 -1.05
C ALA A 23 11.19 5.89 -0.17
N THR A 24 11.73 4.78 0.34
CA THR A 24 12.84 4.74 1.31
C THR A 24 14.23 4.96 0.68
N VAL A 25 14.34 4.93 -0.65
CA VAL A 25 15.64 5.03 -1.33
C VAL A 25 16.12 6.50 -1.39
N GLY A 26 16.97 6.86 -0.44
CA GLY A 26 17.48 8.25 -0.26
C GLY A 26 16.88 8.98 0.94
N ARG A 27 16.34 8.24 1.92
CA ARG A 27 15.64 8.70 3.13
C ARG A 27 16.26 9.89 3.87
N ARG A 28 17.58 10.06 3.81
CA ARG A 28 18.30 11.13 4.52
C ARG A 28 17.97 12.54 4.00
N ASP A 29 17.64 12.65 2.70
CA ASP A 29 17.34 13.93 2.03
C ASP A 29 15.89 13.99 1.51
N ALA A 30 15.02 13.11 2.00
CA ALA A 30 13.64 13.06 1.54
C ALA A 30 12.82 14.23 2.12
N PRO A 31 12.06 14.97 1.29
CA PRO A 31 11.08 15.95 1.73
C PRO A 31 10.13 15.41 2.81
N ARG A 32 9.64 16.30 3.65
CA ARG A 32 8.77 15.97 4.80
C ARG A 32 7.59 15.08 4.40
N ASP A 33 6.88 15.43 3.34
CA ASP A 33 5.66 14.72 2.91
C ASP A 33 5.93 13.27 2.49
N ILE A 34 7.12 13.00 1.96
CA ILE A 34 7.58 11.67 1.58
C ILE A 34 7.83 10.82 2.82
N ARG A 35 8.48 11.42 3.81
CA ARG A 35 8.75 10.75 5.09
C ARG A 35 7.44 10.48 5.85
N GLU A 36 6.46 11.37 5.74
CA GLU A 36 5.13 11.16 6.31
C GLU A 36 4.37 10.04 5.59
N LEU A 37 4.41 9.99 4.25
CA LEU A 37 3.83 8.89 3.49
C LEU A 37 4.53 7.55 3.78
N ASP A 38 5.85 7.55 3.89
CA ASP A 38 6.67 6.39 4.27
C ASP A 38 6.24 5.84 5.64
N ASN A 39 6.08 6.72 6.63
CA ASN A 39 5.59 6.33 7.95
C ASN A 39 4.18 5.72 7.90
N VAL A 40 3.27 6.29 7.11
CA VAL A 40 1.90 5.80 6.96
C VAL A 40 1.87 4.44 6.25
N LEU A 41 2.66 4.27 5.18
CA LEU A 41 2.79 2.99 4.48
C LEU A 41 3.40 1.93 5.40
N LEU A 42 4.38 2.28 6.23
CA LEU A 42 4.98 1.37 7.20
C LEU A 42 3.95 0.95 8.25
N ALA A 43 3.21 1.89 8.83
CA ALA A 43 2.16 1.61 9.80
C ALA A 43 1.08 0.69 9.21
N LEU A 44 0.64 0.96 7.97
CA LEU A 44 -0.32 0.12 7.26
C LEU A 44 0.23 -1.30 7.05
N ASN A 45 1.50 -1.45 6.68
CA ASN A 45 2.11 -2.76 6.49
C ASN A 45 2.09 -3.60 7.76
N LEU A 46 2.39 -2.96 8.91
CA LEU A 46 2.35 -3.63 10.22
C LEU A 46 0.93 -4.04 10.59
N SER A 47 -0.07 -3.18 10.35
CA SER A 47 -1.48 -3.50 10.56
C SER A 47 -1.96 -4.67 9.69
N LEU A 48 -1.54 -4.71 8.42
CA LEU A 48 -1.86 -5.81 7.50
C LEU A 48 -1.18 -7.12 7.90
N ASP A 49 0.08 -7.08 8.36
CA ASP A 49 0.78 -8.26 8.87
C ASP A 49 0.10 -8.81 10.13
N HIS A 50 -0.30 -7.94 11.06
CA HIS A 50 -1.06 -8.34 12.24
C HIS A 50 -2.40 -8.98 11.85
N LEU A 51 -3.12 -8.36 10.91
CA LEU A 51 -4.39 -8.89 10.41
C LEU A 51 -4.23 -10.26 9.72
N CYS A 52 -3.16 -10.45 8.95
CA CYS A 52 -2.85 -11.72 8.31
C CYS A 52 -2.68 -12.84 9.34
N LYS A 53 -1.97 -12.57 10.44
CA LYS A 53 -1.76 -13.52 11.54
C LYS A 53 -3.07 -13.88 12.23
N VAL A 54 -3.91 -12.89 12.52
CA VAL A 54 -5.23 -13.11 13.16
C VAL A 54 -6.14 -13.93 12.25
N ALA A 55 -6.23 -13.58 10.96
CA ALA A 55 -7.04 -14.32 9.99
C ALA A 55 -6.60 -15.78 9.81
N ALA A 56 -5.30 -16.06 9.91
CA ALA A 56 -4.75 -17.41 9.86
C ALA A 56 -5.14 -18.25 11.09
N VAL A 57 -5.21 -17.64 12.28
CA VAL A 57 -5.61 -18.31 13.53
C VAL A 57 -7.12 -18.60 13.54
N ASP A 58 -7.95 -17.63 13.15
CA ASP A 58 -9.42 -17.77 13.12
C ASP A 58 -9.90 -18.86 12.13
N SER A 59 -9.16 -19.06 11.03
CA SER A 59 -9.42 -20.13 10.06
C SER A 59 -9.28 -21.55 10.64
N SER A 60 -8.61 -21.72 11.79
CA SER A 60 -8.40 -23.01 12.45
C SER A 60 -9.47 -23.35 13.52
N GLN A 61 -10.32 -22.39 13.89
CA GLN A 61 -11.34 -22.53 14.95
C GLN A 61 -12.79 -22.50 14.42
N GLN A 62 -13.00 -22.69 13.12
CA GLN A 62 -14.33 -22.72 12.51
C GLN A 62 -15.18 -23.89 13.03
N ASN A 63 -15.89 -23.71 14.15
CA ASN A 63 -16.93 -24.65 14.55
C ASN A 63 -18.20 -24.03 15.17
N ASP A 64 -18.28 -22.72 15.39
CA ASP A 64 -19.57 -22.07 15.73
C ASP A 64 -19.65 -20.68 15.07
N MET A 65 -20.59 -20.52 14.14
CA MET A 65 -20.77 -19.27 13.39
C MET A 65 -21.82 -18.39 14.07
N ASP A 66 -21.35 -17.53 14.96
CA ASP A 66 -22.12 -16.38 15.45
C ASP A 66 -22.46 -15.44 14.28
N PRO A 67 -23.73 -15.08 14.05
CA PRO A 67 -24.13 -14.11 13.03
C PRO A 67 -23.41 -12.74 13.18
N SER A 68 -23.03 -12.31 14.39
CA SER A 68 -22.23 -11.09 14.58
C SER A 68 -20.84 -11.18 13.93
N ALA A 69 -20.21 -12.35 13.99
CA ALA A 69 -18.90 -12.60 13.37
C ALA A 69 -18.98 -12.58 11.83
N VAL A 70 -20.13 -12.89 11.24
CA VAL A 70 -20.35 -12.83 9.78
C VAL A 70 -20.32 -11.38 9.28
N ASP A 71 -21.01 -10.48 9.97
CA ASP A 71 -21.06 -9.04 9.62
C ASP A 71 -19.70 -8.36 9.79
N ILE A 72 -18.98 -8.70 10.86
CA ILE A 72 -17.62 -8.22 11.12
C ILE A 72 -16.68 -8.60 9.97
N ARG A 73 -16.67 -9.87 9.55
CA ARG A 73 -15.82 -10.34 8.44
C ARG A 73 -16.19 -9.67 7.12
N HIS A 74 -17.48 -9.38 6.91
CA HIS A 74 -17.95 -8.66 5.72
C HIS A 74 -17.42 -7.21 5.70
N ASN A 75 -17.53 -6.49 6.82
CA ASN A 75 -17.04 -5.11 6.95
C ASN A 75 -15.51 -5.04 6.76
N LEU A 76 -14.79 -5.96 7.39
CA LEU A 76 -13.34 -6.06 7.25
C LEU A 76 -12.92 -6.30 5.79
N LYS A 77 -13.66 -7.15 5.07
CA LYS A 77 -13.43 -7.37 3.63
C LYS A 77 -13.59 -6.08 2.84
N PHE A 78 -14.67 -5.34 3.06
CA PHE A 78 -14.92 -4.08 2.37
C PHE A 78 -13.79 -3.06 2.63
N MET A 79 -13.30 -3.00 3.87
CA MET A 79 -12.18 -2.15 4.25
C MET A 79 -10.88 -2.55 3.54
N ILE A 80 -10.54 -3.83 3.49
CA ILE A 80 -9.35 -4.31 2.77
C ILE A 80 -9.46 -4.06 1.28
N GLN A 81 -10.63 -4.25 0.68
CA GLN A 81 -10.84 -3.92 -0.74
C GLN A 81 -10.70 -2.42 -1.03
N SER A 82 -11.23 -1.57 -0.16
CA SER A 82 -11.09 -0.11 -0.27
C SER A 82 -9.64 0.35 -0.10
N CYS A 83 -8.92 -0.26 0.85
CA CYS A 83 -7.49 -0.07 1.04
C CYS A 83 -6.71 -0.47 -0.21
N ARG A 84 -7.02 -1.65 -0.77
CA ARG A 84 -6.40 -2.14 -2.01
C ARG A 84 -6.60 -1.17 -3.17
N GLN A 85 -7.82 -0.69 -3.38
CA GLN A 85 -8.11 0.28 -4.44
C GLN A 85 -7.28 1.55 -4.27
N THR A 86 -7.17 2.07 -3.05
CA THR A 86 -6.37 3.26 -2.74
C THR A 86 -4.88 3.03 -3.04
N LEU A 87 -4.35 1.85 -2.69
CA LEU A 87 -2.97 1.46 -2.94
C LEU A 87 -2.70 1.25 -4.44
N GLU A 88 -3.61 0.61 -5.16
CA GLU A 88 -3.52 0.42 -6.61
C GLU A 88 -3.60 1.75 -7.36
N ASP A 89 -4.44 2.68 -6.93
CA ASP A 89 -4.53 4.01 -7.53
C ASP A 89 -3.23 4.81 -7.31
N LEU A 90 -2.66 4.73 -6.10
CA LEU A 90 -1.35 5.30 -5.80
C LEU A 90 -0.23 4.65 -6.64
N GLU A 91 -0.27 3.33 -6.83
CA GLU A 91 0.69 2.63 -7.69
C GLU A 91 0.50 2.96 -9.17
N ARG A 92 -0.72 3.04 -9.68
CA ARG A 92 -1.03 3.39 -11.07
C ARG A 92 -0.64 4.81 -11.40
N THR A 93 -0.92 5.76 -10.50
CA THR A 93 -0.45 7.14 -10.65
C THR A 93 1.08 7.19 -10.69
N THR A 94 1.73 6.36 -9.89
CA THR A 94 3.19 6.16 -9.93
C THR A 94 3.69 5.54 -11.24
N PHE A 95 2.97 4.56 -11.78
CA PHE A 95 3.36 3.83 -12.99
C PHE A 95 3.13 4.65 -14.27
N LYS A 96 1.96 5.26 -14.46
CA LYS A 96 1.61 6.05 -15.65
C LYS A 96 2.61 7.18 -15.90
N TYR A 97 3.09 7.82 -14.85
CA TYR A 97 4.10 8.87 -14.97
C TYR A 97 5.48 8.30 -15.35
N ARG A 98 5.88 7.15 -14.79
CA ARG A 98 7.11 6.45 -15.19
C ARG A 98 7.11 6.12 -16.68
N GLU A 99 5.97 5.74 -17.22
CA GLU A 99 5.80 5.47 -18.64
C GLU A 99 5.90 6.74 -19.48
N MET A 100 5.17 7.80 -19.12
CA MET A 100 5.21 9.11 -19.78
C MET A 100 6.63 9.73 -19.82
N MET A 101 7.40 9.57 -18.76
CA MET A 101 8.80 10.04 -18.69
C MET A 101 9.77 9.16 -19.48
N ARG A 102 9.46 7.87 -19.67
CA ARG A 102 10.23 6.98 -20.55
C ARG A 102 9.99 7.31 -22.02
N THR A 103 8.76 7.57 -22.43
CA THR A 103 8.43 7.98 -23.80
C THR A 103 9.04 9.34 -24.14
N SER A 104 9.07 10.28 -23.20
CA SER A 104 9.73 11.59 -23.39
C SER A 104 11.27 11.49 -23.57
N ARG A 105 11.90 10.39 -23.10
CA ARG A 105 13.35 10.15 -23.20
C ARG A 105 13.76 9.12 -24.26
N SER A 106 12.79 8.47 -24.92
CA SER A 106 13.03 7.39 -25.88
C SER A 106 13.51 7.85 -27.27
N THR A 107 13.86 9.13 -27.44
CA THR A 107 14.67 9.59 -28.57
C THR A 107 16.16 9.23 -28.42
N ASN A 108 16.62 8.75 -27.26
CA ASN A 108 18.01 8.31 -27.11
C ASN A 108 18.12 6.89 -26.52
N ARG A 109 18.43 5.95 -27.42
CA ARG A 109 18.60 4.51 -27.14
C ARG A 109 19.82 4.28 -26.26
N SER A 110 19.71 3.41 -25.27
CA SER A 110 20.78 2.46 -24.92
C SER A 110 20.29 1.41 -23.92
N SER A 111 20.56 0.16 -24.27
CA SER A 111 20.49 -1.05 -23.45
C SER A 111 21.14 -0.83 -22.08
N SER A 112 20.41 -1.07 -21.00
CA SER A 112 20.95 -0.91 -19.65
C SER A 112 20.42 -2.00 -18.71
N SER A 113 21.36 -2.65 -18.02
CA SER A 113 21.19 -3.79 -17.11
C SER A 113 20.16 -3.55 -15.99
N PRO A 114 19.45 -4.57 -15.47
CA PRO A 114 18.37 -4.44 -14.48
C PRO A 114 18.76 -3.62 -13.24
N VAL A 115 20.01 -3.69 -12.78
CA VAL A 115 20.51 -2.93 -11.60
C VAL A 115 20.59 -1.42 -11.87
N SER A 116 20.95 -1.03 -13.10
CA SER A 116 20.99 0.37 -13.53
C SER A 116 19.59 0.96 -13.76
N GLN A 117 18.60 0.11 -14.03
CA GLN A 117 17.21 0.53 -14.12
C GLN A 117 16.66 0.90 -12.74
N VAL A 118 16.97 0.13 -11.69
CA VAL A 118 16.51 0.43 -10.30
C VAL A 118 17.08 1.75 -9.79
N SER A 119 18.36 2.02 -10.04
CA SER A 119 18.99 3.30 -9.64
C SER A 119 18.55 4.50 -10.48
N ARG A 120 18.17 4.30 -11.75
CA ARG A 120 17.50 5.32 -12.59
C ARG A 120 16.05 5.53 -12.17
N LEU A 121 15.34 4.48 -11.76
CA LEU A 121 14.01 4.57 -11.15
C LEU A 121 14.07 5.43 -9.87
N LYS A 122 15.12 5.31 -9.05
CA LYS A 122 15.36 6.11 -7.83
C LYS A 122 15.39 7.63 -8.07
N SER A 123 16.16 8.09 -9.06
CA SER A 123 16.27 9.53 -9.33
C SER A 123 15.01 10.09 -9.98
N GLN A 124 14.32 9.27 -10.79
CA GLN A 124 13.05 9.63 -11.42
C GLN A 124 11.88 9.62 -10.43
N TRP A 125 11.90 8.76 -9.41
CA TRP A 125 10.89 8.75 -8.34
C TRP A 125 11.04 10.00 -7.45
N ARG A 126 12.24 10.39 -7.03
CA ARG A 126 12.40 11.67 -6.32
C ARG A 126 11.87 12.88 -7.11
N ARG A 127 12.01 12.85 -8.44
CA ARG A 127 11.50 13.89 -9.35
C ARG A 127 9.99 13.77 -9.62
N PHE A 128 9.44 12.56 -9.57
CA PHE A 128 7.99 12.32 -9.65
C PHE A 128 7.25 12.76 -8.38
N MET A 129 7.80 12.56 -7.16
CA MET A 129 7.23 13.15 -5.94
C MET A 129 7.31 14.67 -5.90
N TRP A 130 8.29 15.25 -6.60
CA TRP A 130 8.40 16.69 -6.80
C TRP A 130 7.28 17.25 -7.70
N ASP A 131 6.90 16.51 -8.76
CA ASP A 131 5.85 16.92 -9.71
C ASP A 131 4.43 16.56 -9.25
N LEU A 132 4.28 15.61 -8.31
CA LEU A 132 3.01 15.31 -7.68
C LEU A 132 2.62 16.52 -6.81
N ARG A 133 1.71 17.38 -7.31
CA ARG A 133 1.15 18.50 -6.55
C ARG A 133 0.78 18.02 -5.15
N GLY A 134 1.37 18.59 -4.10
CA GLY A 134 1.32 18.10 -2.72
C GLY A 134 -0.09 17.82 -2.18
N GLU A 135 -1.12 18.47 -2.74
CA GLU A 135 -2.54 18.22 -2.47
C GLU A 135 -2.97 16.77 -2.74
N SER A 136 -2.42 16.13 -3.79
CA SER A 136 -2.72 14.74 -4.13
C SER A 136 -2.02 13.74 -3.21
N LEU A 137 -0.74 13.99 -2.86
CA LEU A 137 0.01 13.13 -1.94
C LEU A 137 -0.59 13.17 -0.53
N ALA A 138 -0.94 14.37 -0.06
CA ALA A 138 -1.60 14.57 1.23
C ALA A 138 -2.98 13.86 1.28
N SER A 139 -3.72 13.87 0.16
CA SER A 139 -4.98 13.14 0.04
C SER A 139 -4.80 11.63 0.15
N TYR A 140 -3.80 11.05 -0.56
CA TYR A 140 -3.47 9.62 -0.41
C TYR A 140 -3.02 9.28 1.01
N ARG A 141 -2.16 10.11 1.62
CA ARG A 141 -1.72 9.93 3.01
C ARG A 141 -2.93 9.86 3.96
N LYS A 142 -3.83 10.83 3.89
CA LYS A 142 -5.04 10.88 4.74
C LYS A 142 -5.95 9.66 4.55
N LYS A 143 -6.14 9.21 3.31
CA LYS A 143 -6.90 7.99 3.01
C LYS A 143 -6.25 6.75 3.63
N LEU A 144 -4.93 6.59 3.48
CA LEU A 144 -4.19 5.46 4.04
C LEU A 144 -4.15 5.48 5.57
N GLU A 145 -4.05 6.66 6.19
CA GLU A 145 -4.19 6.82 7.65
C GLU A 145 -5.57 6.36 8.13
N THR A 146 -6.62 6.73 7.38
CA THR A 146 -8.00 6.32 7.69
C THR A 146 -8.16 4.80 7.60
N HIS A 147 -7.63 4.17 6.54
CA HIS A 147 -7.62 2.71 6.39
C HIS A 147 -6.85 2.03 7.52
N THR A 148 -5.68 2.55 7.89
CA THR A 148 -4.86 2.02 8.99
C THR A 148 -5.59 2.10 10.33
N ALA A 149 -6.22 3.24 10.63
CA ALA A 149 -6.99 3.44 11.85
C ALA A 149 -8.20 2.50 11.92
N ALA A 150 -8.93 2.36 10.81
CA ALA A 150 -10.08 1.46 10.73
C ALA A 150 -9.67 -0.01 10.91
N ILE A 151 -8.60 -0.46 10.23
CA ILE A 151 -8.08 -1.83 10.38
C ILE A 151 -7.66 -2.10 11.83
N ASN A 152 -6.95 -1.16 12.46
CA ASN A 152 -6.55 -1.29 13.87
C ASN A 152 -7.75 -1.32 14.81
N LEU A 153 -8.79 -0.52 14.56
CA LEU A 153 -10.02 -0.56 15.34
C LEU A 153 -10.66 -1.94 15.27
N MET A 154 -10.80 -2.50 14.07
CA MET A 154 -11.36 -3.85 13.89
C MET A 154 -10.53 -4.92 14.57
N LEU A 155 -9.20 -4.85 14.48
CA LEU A 155 -8.31 -5.77 15.19
C LEU A 155 -8.55 -5.72 16.71
N ASN A 156 -8.70 -4.53 17.28
CA ASN A 156 -8.93 -4.37 18.72
C ASN A 156 -10.33 -4.79 19.17
N THR A 157 -11.34 -4.72 18.29
CA THR A 157 -12.72 -5.10 18.64
C THR A 157 -13.02 -6.57 18.39
N CYS A 158 -12.26 -7.25 17.54
CA CYS A 158 -12.57 -8.61 17.07
C CYS A 158 -11.63 -9.69 17.62
N ILE A 159 -10.62 -9.32 18.38
CA ILE A 159 -9.75 -10.25 19.13
C ILE A 159 -10.26 -10.29 20.57
N TRP A 160 -11.14 -11.25 20.89
CA TRP A 160 -11.54 -11.62 22.25
C TRP A 160 -11.64 -13.14 22.36
#